data_AF-A0A811QKX8-F1
#
_entry.id   AF-A0A811QKX8-F1
#
_cell.length_a   1.000
_cell.length_b   1.000
_cell.length_c   1.000
_cell.angle_alpha   90.00
_cell.angle_beta   90.00
_cell.angle_gamma   90.00
#
_symmetry.space_group_name_H-M   'P 1'
#
loop_
_entity.id
_entity.type
_entity.pdbx_description
1 polymer ?
#
loop_
_entity_poly.entity_id
_entity_poly.type
_entity_poly.pdbx_seq_one_letter_code
_entity_poly.pdbx_strand_id
1 'polypeptide(L)'
;MRYGKYCGVSYTGCPGESPCDVIDACCMLHDACVQATDNDYLNLWCNQSLLDCVAAARPMAVAATFRGNRCNVTEVADEITTVVEAAVYARSILHKP
;
A
#
# COMPACT_ATOMS: atom_id res chain seq x y z
N MET A 1 6.17 0.79 -9.51
CA MET A 1 6.17 -0.62 -9.08
C MET A 1 4.80 -1.23 -9.34
N ARG A 2 4.71 -2.54 -9.64
CA ARG A 2 3.47 -3.34 -9.55
C ARG A 2 3.80 -4.63 -8.81
N TYR A 3 3.10 -4.88 -7.70
CA TYR A 3 3.30 -6.03 -6.85
C TYR A 3 1.95 -6.63 -6.45
N GLY A 4 1.85 -7.96 -6.44
CA GLY A 4 0.60 -8.65 -6.17
C GLY A 4 -0.49 -8.27 -7.17
N LYS A 5 -1.68 -7.92 -6.68
CA LYS A 5 -2.82 -7.43 -7.47
C LYS A 5 -3.16 -5.96 -7.18
N TYR A 6 -2.72 -5.43 -6.03
CA TYR A 6 -3.17 -4.16 -5.48
C TYR A 6 -2.03 -3.17 -5.24
N CYS A 7 -0.78 -3.61 -5.08
CA CYS A 7 0.31 -2.67 -4.79
C CYS A 7 0.85 -2.00 -6.06
N GLY A 8 0.39 -0.78 -6.34
CA GLY A 8 0.97 0.09 -7.36
C GLY A 8 0.14 1.34 -7.67
N VAL A 9 0.79 2.42 -8.11
CA VAL A 9 0.08 3.65 -8.50
C VAL A 9 -0.81 3.39 -9.71
N SER A 10 -2.09 3.75 -9.61
CA SER A 10 -3.10 3.50 -10.65
C SER A 10 -3.17 2.01 -11.07
N TYR A 11 -2.96 1.13 -10.10
CA TYR A 11 -2.96 -0.32 -10.28
C TYR A 11 -3.71 -0.95 -9.11
N THR A 12 -4.83 -1.61 -9.39
CA THR A 12 -5.67 -2.25 -8.37
C THR A 12 -6.30 -3.54 -8.90
N GLY A 13 -6.72 -4.40 -7.98
CA GLY A 13 -7.34 -5.69 -8.29
C GLY A 13 -8.81 -5.56 -8.71
N CYS A 14 -9.34 -6.61 -9.35
CA CYS A 14 -10.77 -6.70 -9.66
C CYS A 14 -11.60 -6.98 -8.40
N PRO A 15 -12.89 -6.60 -8.37
CA PRO A 15 -13.78 -6.95 -7.26
C PRO A 15 -13.82 -8.45 -7.00
N GLY A 16 -13.62 -8.86 -5.74
CA GLY A 16 -13.67 -10.26 -5.31
C GLY A 16 -12.35 -11.03 -5.45
N GLU A 17 -11.33 -10.45 -6.07
CA GLU A 17 -10.00 -11.07 -6.10
C GLU A 17 -9.37 -11.05 -4.70
N SER A 18 -8.79 -12.17 -4.27
CA SER A 18 -8.01 -12.22 -3.02
C SER A 18 -6.61 -11.65 -3.24
N PRO A 19 -6.04 -10.93 -2.24
CA PRO A 19 -4.67 -10.45 -2.30
C PRO A 19 -3.68 -11.62 -2.37
N CYS A 20 -2.55 -11.39 -3.03
CA CYS A 20 -1.52 -12.40 -3.24
C CYS A 20 -0.74 -12.75 -1.96
N ASP A 21 -0.52 -11.77 -1.09
CA ASP A 21 0.06 -11.95 0.25
C ASP A 21 -0.38 -10.83 1.20
N VAL A 22 0.23 -10.79 2.39
CA VAL A 22 -0.11 -9.82 3.43
C VAL A 22 0.27 -8.36 3.09
N ILE A 23 1.29 -8.13 2.25
CA ILE A 23 1.62 -6.77 1.79
C ILE A 23 0.61 -6.33 0.73
N ASP A 24 0.26 -7.23 -0.18
CA ASP A 24 -0.80 -6.98 -1.17
C ASP A 24 -2.17 -6.72 -0.51
N ALA A 25 -2.44 -7.35 0.63
CA ALA A 25 -3.63 -7.07 1.43
C ALA A 25 -3.64 -5.65 2.02
N CYS A 26 -2.49 -5.12 2.45
CA CYS A 26 -2.40 -3.72 2.88
C CYS A 26 -2.74 -2.76 1.75
N CYS A 27 -2.24 -3.03 0.54
CA CYS A 27 -2.55 -2.22 -0.63
C CYS A 27 -4.04 -2.32 -1.03
N MET A 28 -4.65 -3.51 -0.93
CA MET A 28 -6.08 -3.68 -1.17
C MET A 28 -6.94 -2.81 -0.23
N LEU A 29 -6.57 -2.74 1.05
CA LEU A 29 -7.25 -1.90 2.03
C LEU A 29 -7.04 -0.41 1.75
N HIS A 30 -5.83 -0.02 1.34
CA HIS A 30 -5.51 1.37 0.97
C HIS A 30 -6.31 1.81 -0.27
N ASP A 31 -6.35 1.01 -1.33
CA ASP A 31 -7.11 1.30 -2.54
C ASP A 31 -8.60 1.51 -2.22
N ALA A 32 -9.18 0.61 -1.42
CA ALA A 32 -10.58 0.71 -0.99
C ALA A 32 -10.82 1.96 -0.13
N CYS A 33 -9.86 2.31 0.73
CA CYS A 33 -9.90 3.53 1.53
C CYS A 33 -9.93 4.77 0.64
N VAL A 34 -8.98 4.88 -0.30
CA VAL A 34 -8.88 6.02 -1.22
C VAL A 34 -10.16 6.15 -2.05
N GLN A 35 -10.71 5.04 -2.55
CA GLN A 35 -11.98 5.03 -3.29
C GLN A 35 -13.14 5.55 -2.44
N ALA A 36 -13.17 5.22 -1.14
CA ALA A 36 -14.19 5.69 -0.21
C ALA A 36 -14.00 7.16 0.21
N THR A 37 -12.83 7.75 -0.05
CA THR A 37 -12.50 9.15 0.27
C THR A 37 -12.38 10.01 -0.99
N ASP A 38 -13.33 9.91 -1.91
CA ASP A 38 -13.40 10.70 -3.15
C ASP A 38 -12.13 10.61 -4.03
N ASN A 39 -11.41 9.47 -3.97
CA ASN A 39 -10.12 9.27 -4.62
C ASN A 39 -9.00 10.23 -4.13
N ASP A 40 -9.09 10.74 -2.90
CA ASP A 40 -8.02 11.51 -2.26
C ASP A 40 -6.83 10.61 -1.91
N TYR A 41 -5.89 10.47 -2.84
CA TYR A 41 -4.62 9.75 -2.63
C TYR A 41 -3.74 10.39 -1.54
N LEU A 42 -4.00 11.64 -1.15
CA LEU A 42 -3.30 12.30 -0.05
C LEU A 42 -4.05 12.16 1.27
N ASN A 43 -5.13 11.36 1.34
CA ASN A 43 -5.90 11.17 2.57
C ASN A 43 -5.00 10.67 3.70
N LEU A 44 -4.91 11.43 4.80
CA LEU A 44 -4.01 11.13 5.91
C LEU A 44 -4.35 9.79 6.56
N TRP A 45 -5.63 9.48 6.70
CA TRP A 45 -6.07 8.25 7.35
C TRP A 45 -5.75 7.03 6.50
N CYS A 46 -5.98 7.07 5.18
CA CYS A 46 -5.59 5.99 4.27
C CYS A 46 -4.08 5.76 4.29
N ASN A 47 -3.30 6.84 4.14
CA ASN A 47 -1.84 6.74 4.06
C ASN A 47 -1.21 6.29 5.39
N GLN A 48 -1.67 6.79 6.53
CA GLN A 48 -1.15 6.34 7.83
C GLN A 48 -1.52 4.88 8.10
N SER A 49 -2.75 4.46 7.77
CA SER A 49 -3.17 3.06 7.93
C SER A 49 -2.35 2.12 7.05
N LEU A 50 -1.95 2.55 5.84
CA LEU A 50 -1.07 1.79 4.97
C LEU A 50 0.33 1.63 5.57
N LEU A 51 0.92 2.70 6.10
CA LEU A 51 2.23 2.65 6.78
C LEU A 51 2.21 1.66 7.95
N ASP A 52 1.20 1.75 8.82
CA ASP A 52 1.05 0.87 9.98
C ASP A 52 0.84 -0.59 9.55
N CYS A 53 0.03 -0.83 8.51
CA CYS A 53 -0.22 -2.16 7.96
C CYS A 53 1.05 -2.78 7.38
N VAL A 54 1.79 -2.05 6.55
CA VAL A 54 3.03 -2.55 5.92
C VAL A 54 4.08 -2.87 6.98
N ALA A 55 4.22 -2.02 8.00
CA ALA A 55 5.13 -2.27 9.11
C ALA A 55 4.79 -3.57 9.87
N ALA A 56 3.51 -3.82 10.13
CA ALA A 56 3.04 -5.05 10.77
C ALA A 56 3.15 -6.29 9.87
N ALA A 57 2.92 -6.14 8.56
CA ALA A 57 2.92 -7.22 7.58
C ALA A 57 4.33 -7.67 7.18
N ARG A 58 5.33 -6.78 7.24
CA ARG A 58 6.72 -7.03 6.82
C ARG A 58 7.32 -8.34 7.33
N PRO A 59 7.31 -8.67 8.65
CA PRO A 59 7.88 -9.94 9.12
C PRO A 59 7.15 -11.18 8.55
N MET A 60 5.83 -11.11 8.38
CA MET A 60 5.04 -12.21 7.83
C MET A 60 5.31 -12.39 6.32
N ALA A 61 5.43 -11.29 5.59
CA ALA A 61 5.67 -11.29 4.15
C ALA A 61 7.06 -11.81 3.78
N VAL A 62 8.07 -11.52 4.61
CA VAL A 62 9.42 -12.09 4.48
C VAL A 62 9.41 -13.60 4.76
N ALA A 63 8.57 -14.07 5.69
CA ALA A 63 8.47 -15.49 6.00
C ALA A 63 7.79 -16.29 4.87
N ALA A 64 6.76 -15.73 4.24
CA ALA A 64 6.07 -16.35 3.11
C ALA A 64 5.40 -15.30 2.20
N THR A 65 5.64 -15.44 0.89
CA THR A 65 4.99 -14.67 -0.17
C THR A 65 4.44 -15.60 -1.25
N PHE A 66 3.73 -15.06 -2.25
CA PHE A 66 3.07 -15.83 -3.30
C PHE A 66 4.05 -16.51 -4.27
N ARG A 67 3.62 -17.64 -4.83
CA ARG A 67 4.41 -18.39 -5.82
C ARG A 67 4.64 -17.57 -7.08
N GLY A 68 5.89 -17.54 -7.54
CA GLY A 68 6.28 -16.81 -8.76
C GLY A 68 6.59 -15.33 -8.52
N ASN A 69 6.56 -14.87 -7.27
CA ASN A 69 7.09 -13.56 -6.90
C ASN A 69 8.57 -13.44 -7.34
N ARG A 70 8.89 -12.35 -8.04
CA ARG A 70 10.25 -12.01 -8.51
C ARG A 70 10.83 -10.79 -7.80
N CYS A 71 10.07 -10.20 -6.89
CA CYS A 71 10.46 -9.03 -6.13
C CYS A 71 11.01 -9.44 -4.77
N ASN A 72 11.97 -8.69 -4.25
CA ASN A 72 12.36 -8.77 -2.85
C ASN A 72 11.29 -8.07 -2.01
N VAL A 73 10.61 -8.83 -1.14
CA VAL A 73 9.48 -8.33 -0.35
C VAL A 73 9.88 -7.20 0.59
N THR A 74 11.13 -7.23 1.10
CA THR A 74 11.67 -6.16 1.93
C THR A 74 11.79 -4.86 1.13
N GLU A 75 12.34 -4.92 -0.09
CA GLU A 75 12.46 -3.75 -0.96
C GLU A 75 11.09 -3.21 -1.39
N VAL A 76 10.11 -4.10 -1.61
CA VAL A 76 8.73 -3.70 -1.90
C VAL A 76 8.13 -2.92 -0.73
N ALA A 77 8.28 -3.43 0.50
CA ALA A 77 7.78 -2.75 1.70
C ALA A 77 8.47 -1.39 1.91
N ASP A 78 9.79 -1.31 1.71
CA ASP A 78 10.56 -0.08 1.89
C ASP A 78 10.18 0.98 0.83
N GLU A 79 9.96 0.58 -0.42
CA GLU A 79 9.52 1.48 -1.50
C GLU A 79 8.09 1.99 -1.28
N ILE A 80 7.16 1.11 -0.84
CA ILE A 80 5.80 1.53 -0.45
C ILE A 80 5.88 2.57 0.68
N THR A 81 6.65 2.28 1.73
CA THR A 81 6.82 3.16 2.89
C THR A 81 7.35 4.53 2.45
N THR A 82 8.40 4.56 1.63
CA THR A 82 9.03 5.79 1.14
C THR A 82 8.05 6.68 0.37
N VAL A 83 7.27 6.10 -0.54
CA VAL A 83 6.30 6.87 -1.35
C VAL A 83 5.15 7.39 -0.49
N VAL A 84 4.67 6.59 0.45
CA VAL A 84 3.54 6.95 1.32
C VAL A 84 3.93 8.01 2.35
N GLU A 85 5.14 7.94 2.93
CA GLU A 85 5.68 9.00 3.78
C GLU A 85 5.77 10.34 3.05
N ALA A 86 6.20 10.31 1.77
CA ALA A 86 6.19 11.50 0.92
C ALA A 86 4.78 12.05 0.69
N ALA A 87 3.77 11.19 0.53
CA ALA A 87 2.36 11.60 0.40
C ALA A 87 1.81 12.23 1.69
N VAL A 88 2.12 11.65 2.86
CA VAL A 88 1.76 12.22 4.17
C VAL A 88 2.41 13.60 4.34
N TYR A 89 3.69 13.72 4.01
CA TYR A 89 4.40 15.00 4.05
C TYR A 89 3.82 16.02 3.08
N ALA A 90 3.52 15.64 1.83
CA ALA A 90 2.91 16.52 0.84
C ALA A 90 1.55 17.05 1.31
N ARG A 91 0.70 16.21 1.94
CA ARG A 91 -0.56 16.67 2.53
C ARG A 91 -0.33 17.75 3.59
N SER A 92 0.69 17.59 4.43
CA SER A 92 1.04 18.57 5.48
C SER A 92 1.47 19.93 4.95
N ILE A 93 1.83 20.03 3.67
CA ILE A 93 2.14 21.28 2.97
C ILE A 93 0.89 21.84 2.28
N LEU A 94 0.19 21.00 1.53
CA LEU A 94 -0.94 21.41 0.68
C LEU A 94 -2.20 21.77 1.47
N HIS A 95 -2.35 21.19 2.66
CA HIS A 95 -3.47 21.44 3.57
C HIS A 95 -3.01 22.17 4.85
N LYS A 96 -1.93 22.98 4.77
CA LYS A 96 -1.63 23.93 5.85
C LYS A 96 -2.82 24.91 5.98
N PRO A 97 -3.27 25.21 7.20
CA PRO A 97 -4.28 26.25 7.42
C PRO A 97 -3.79 27.62 6.94
#